data_AF-A0AB73KJ52-F1
#
_entry.id   AF-A0AB73KJ52-F1
#
_cell.length_a   1.000
_cell.length_b   1.000
_cell.length_c   1.000
_cell.angle_alpha   90.00
_cell.angle_beta   90.00
_cell.angle_gamma   90.00
#
_symmetry.space_group_name_H-M   'P 1'
#
loop_
_entity.id
_entity.type
_entity.pdbx_description
1 polymer ?
#
loop_
_entity_poly.entity_id
_entity_poly.type
_entity_poly.pdbx_seq_one_letter_code
_entity_poly.pdbx_strand_id
1 'polypeptide(L)'
;MQISTICWKAAKDGGDQDKATWLEAKRAAEQAESDAWSEQYQMPPLEGTTRAIAWGVRCRHQILASAYTALVIEGGTSETAWEEIEDAARPITRSGWWIDQRSSEPDDLTELLQAATSADRPTENPHY
;
A
#
# COMPACT_ATOMS: atom_id res chain seq x y z
N MET A 1 28.17 41.57 -8.47
CA MET A 1 27.44 41.09 -7.27
C MET A 1 27.76 39.61 -7.12
N GLN A 2 28.67 39.26 -6.22
CA GLN A 2 29.27 37.93 -6.11
C GLN A 2 28.54 37.16 -5.00
N ILE A 3 27.67 36.21 -5.39
CA ILE A 3 27.00 35.33 -4.44
C ILE A 3 28.07 34.38 -3.92
N SER A 4 28.47 34.53 -2.65
CA SER A 4 29.53 33.70 -2.07
C SER A 4 29.08 32.24 -2.00
N THR A 5 30.01 31.30 -2.14
CA THR A 5 29.78 29.84 -2.04
C THR A 5 29.04 29.45 -0.76
N ILE A 6 29.16 30.24 0.31
CA ILE A 6 28.49 30.03 1.60
C ILE A 6 26.99 30.34 1.49
N CYS A 7 26.60 31.39 0.75
CA CYS A 7 25.20 31.76 0.53
C CYS A 7 24.46 30.72 -0.32
N TRP A 8 25.12 30.15 -1.32
CA TRP A 8 24.53 29.09 -2.14
C TRP A 8 24.34 27.78 -1.36
N LYS A 9 25.31 27.41 -0.52
CA LYS A 9 25.24 26.19 0.28
C LYS A 9 24.13 26.26 1.33
N ALA A 10 24.00 27.37 2.05
CA ALA A 10 22.94 27.58 3.04
C ALA A 10 21.53 27.57 2.41
N ALA A 11 21.35 28.19 1.23
CA ALA A 11 20.07 28.17 0.52
C ALA A 11 19.71 26.76 0.01
N LYS A 12 20.70 26.00 -0.44
CA LYS A 12 20.53 24.60 -0.85
C LYS A 12 20.17 23.70 0.35
N ASP A 13 20.90 23.83 1.45
CA ASP A 13 20.70 23.01 2.64
C ASP A 13 19.34 23.27 3.31
N GLY A 14 18.85 24.53 3.28
CA GLY A 14 17.50 24.88 3.73
C GLY A 14 16.41 24.26 2.85
N GLY A 15 16.55 24.36 1.52
CA GLY A 15 15.61 23.73 0.58
C GLY A 15 15.60 22.20 0.66
N ASP A 16 16.75 21.57 0.92
CA ASP A 16 16.86 20.12 1.09
C ASP A 16 16.21 19.65 2.41
N GLN A 17 16.32 20.44 3.51
CA GLN A 17 15.64 20.17 4.78
C GLN A 17 14.13 20.33 4.70
N ASP A 18 13.64 21.39 4.06
CA ASP A 18 12.20 21.61 3.85
C ASP A 18 11.59 20.48 3.01
N LYS A 19 12.31 20.03 1.98
CA LYS A 19 11.89 18.89 1.14
C LYS A 19 11.88 17.58 1.92
N ALA A 20 12.89 17.33 2.76
CA ALA A 20 12.95 16.11 3.57
C ALA A 20 11.78 16.04 4.56
N THR A 21 11.51 17.15 5.26
CA THR A 21 10.40 17.29 6.21
C THR A 21 9.05 17.10 5.51
N TRP A 22 8.87 17.72 4.33
CA TRP A 22 7.66 17.54 3.54
C TRP A 22 7.47 16.09 3.07
N LEU A 23 8.53 15.42 2.62
CA LEU A 23 8.47 14.01 2.21
C LEU A 23 8.14 13.07 3.37
N GLU A 24 8.66 13.35 4.56
CA GLU A 24 8.37 12.58 5.77
C GLU A 24 6.91 12.76 6.19
N ALA A 25 6.43 14.00 6.26
CA ALA A 25 5.03 14.31 6.56
C ALA A 25 4.08 13.69 5.54
N LYS A 26 4.42 13.74 4.25
CA LYS A 26 3.62 13.11 3.19
C LYS A 26 3.54 11.59 3.36
N ARG A 27 4.66 10.93 3.62
CA ARG A 27 4.68 9.47 3.85
C ARG A 27 3.92 9.06 5.10
N ALA A 28 3.99 9.87 6.17
CA ALA A 28 3.23 9.63 7.38
C ALA A 28 1.71 9.76 7.14
N ALA A 29 1.29 10.75 6.35
CA ALA A 29 -0.11 10.89 5.96
C ALA A 29 -0.61 9.71 5.11
N GLU A 30 0.15 9.31 4.08
CA GLU A 30 -0.17 8.14 3.24
C GLU A 30 -0.25 6.84 4.05
N GLN A 31 0.61 6.69 5.07
CA GLN A 31 0.58 5.55 5.97
C GLN A 31 -0.69 5.56 6.83
N ALA A 32 -0.99 6.69 7.48
CA ALA A 32 -2.17 6.82 8.34
C ALA A 32 -3.48 6.57 7.58
N GLU A 33 -3.56 7.03 6.33
CA GLU A 33 -4.68 6.74 5.44
C GLU A 33 -4.83 5.23 5.18
N SER A 34 -3.73 4.55 4.89
CA SER A 34 -3.73 3.11 4.60
C SER A 34 -4.01 2.25 5.84
N ASP A 35 -3.61 2.73 7.01
CA ASP A 35 -3.91 2.10 8.30
C ASP A 35 -5.40 2.26 8.64
N ALA A 36 -5.96 3.47 8.49
CA ALA A 36 -7.38 3.74 8.73
C ALA A 36 -8.28 2.96 7.76
N TRP A 37 -7.89 2.88 6.49
CA TRP A 37 -8.57 2.02 5.51
C TRP A 37 -8.50 0.54 5.92
N SER A 38 -7.33 0.05 6.34
CA SER A 38 -7.19 -1.34 6.77
C SER A 38 -8.09 -1.65 7.98
N GLU A 39 -8.24 -0.71 8.93
CA GLU A 39 -9.16 -0.85 10.06
C GLU A 39 -10.62 -0.85 9.62
N GLN A 40 -11.02 0.13 8.80
CA GLN A 40 -12.39 0.26 8.29
C GLN A 40 -12.88 -1.00 7.58
N TYR A 41 -12.01 -1.60 6.75
CA TYR A 41 -12.33 -2.80 5.97
C TYR A 41 -11.90 -4.10 6.67
N GLN A 42 -11.51 -4.03 7.95
CA GLN A 42 -11.12 -5.17 8.79
C GLN A 42 -10.05 -6.07 8.16
N MET A 43 -9.07 -5.46 7.50
CA MET A 43 -8.00 -6.17 6.82
C MET A 43 -7.00 -6.72 7.86
N PRO A 44 -6.68 -8.03 7.85
CA PRO A 44 -5.76 -8.61 8.83
C PRO A 44 -4.39 -7.92 8.83
N PRO A 45 -3.69 -7.86 9.98
CA PRO A 45 -2.36 -7.29 10.05
C PRO A 45 -1.39 -8.08 9.15
N LEU A 46 -0.51 -7.37 8.44
CA LEU A 46 0.49 -8.01 7.60
C LEU A 46 1.68 -8.49 8.44
N GLU A 47 2.32 -9.56 7.95
CA GLU A 47 3.48 -10.20 8.55
C GLU A 47 4.76 -9.89 7.76
N GLY A 48 5.88 -9.75 8.47
CA GLY A 48 7.18 -9.43 7.89
C GLY A 48 8.00 -8.54 8.81
N THR A 49 9.02 -7.89 8.25
CA THR A 49 9.79 -6.87 9.00
C THR A 49 8.94 -5.62 9.17
N THR A 50 9.15 -4.83 10.23
CA THR A 50 8.41 -3.57 10.46
C THR A 50 8.39 -2.65 9.24
N ARG A 51 9.53 -2.54 8.53
CA ARG A 51 9.63 -1.74 7.30
C ARG A 51 8.81 -2.34 6.15
N ALA A 52 8.83 -3.67 6.00
CA ALA A 52 8.04 -4.35 4.99
C ALA A 52 6.55 -4.27 5.28
N ILE A 53 6.13 -4.36 6.55
CA ILE A 53 4.72 -4.26 6.97
C ILE A 53 4.16 -2.88 6.58
N ALA A 54 4.81 -1.79 6.98
CA ALA A 54 4.34 -0.44 6.66
C ALA A 54 4.21 -0.23 5.13
N TRP A 55 5.20 -0.70 4.35
CA TRP A 55 5.12 -0.61 2.90
C TRP A 55 4.04 -1.52 2.30
N GLY A 56 3.93 -2.76 2.78
CA GLY A 56 2.93 -3.73 2.35
C GLY A 56 1.51 -3.24 2.61
N VAL A 57 1.25 -2.59 3.75
CA VAL A 57 -0.07 -2.02 4.07
C VAL A 57 -0.46 -0.95 3.05
N ARG A 58 0.46 -0.05 2.71
CA ARG A 58 0.24 0.97 1.68
C ARG A 58 0.02 0.35 0.30
N CYS A 59 0.83 -0.65 -0.07
CA CYS A 59 0.66 -1.36 -1.35
C CYS A 59 -0.68 -2.08 -1.41
N ARG A 60 -1.08 -2.82 -0.37
CA ARG A 60 -2.38 -3.50 -0.29
C ARG A 60 -3.54 -2.53 -0.47
N HIS A 61 -3.51 -1.39 0.25
CA HIS A 61 -4.53 -0.36 0.11
C HIS A 61 -4.58 0.18 -1.33
N GLN A 62 -3.44 0.55 -1.91
CA GLN A 62 -3.39 1.08 -3.29
C GLN A 62 -3.88 0.08 -4.33
N ILE A 63 -3.46 -1.18 -4.23
CA ILE A 63 -3.88 -2.25 -5.14
C ILE A 63 -5.39 -2.43 -5.06
N LEU A 64 -5.94 -2.62 -3.85
CA LEU A 64 -7.38 -2.84 -3.68
C LEU A 64 -8.22 -1.61 -4.06
N ALA A 65 -7.77 -0.39 -3.74
CA ALA A 65 -8.46 0.82 -4.15
C ALA A 65 -8.47 1.00 -5.68
N SER A 66 -7.35 0.68 -6.35
CA SER A 66 -7.25 0.74 -7.82
C SER A 66 -8.12 -0.33 -8.48
N ALA A 67 -8.11 -1.56 -7.97
CA ALA A 67 -8.95 -2.66 -8.44
C ALA A 67 -10.43 -2.38 -8.24
N TYR A 68 -10.84 -1.86 -7.08
CA TYR A 68 -12.23 -1.46 -6.87
C TYR A 68 -12.67 -0.40 -7.88
N THR A 69 -11.82 0.61 -8.11
CA THR A 69 -12.12 1.67 -9.09
C THR A 69 -12.30 1.07 -10.50
N ALA A 70 -11.31 0.32 -10.97
CA ALA A 70 -11.33 -0.24 -12.33
C ALA A 70 -12.44 -1.28 -12.53
N LEU A 71 -12.63 -2.18 -11.56
CA LEU A 71 -13.54 -3.32 -11.71
C LEU A 71 -14.98 -2.96 -11.35
N VAL A 72 -15.22 -2.29 -10.23
CA VAL A 72 -16.57 -2.04 -9.69
C VAL A 72 -17.13 -0.72 -10.23
N ILE A 73 -16.38 0.38 -10.07
CA ILE A 73 -16.87 1.71 -10.48
C ILE A 73 -16.91 1.83 -12.00
N GLU A 74 -15.87 1.35 -12.69
CA GLU A 74 -15.72 1.52 -14.14
C GLU A 74 -16.08 0.25 -14.94
N GLY A 75 -15.77 -0.93 -14.42
CA GLY A 75 -15.84 -2.22 -15.12
C GLY A 75 -17.15 -3.00 -14.97
N GLY A 76 -18.07 -2.54 -14.11
CA GLY A 76 -19.38 -3.16 -13.92
C GLY A 76 -19.37 -4.47 -13.11
N THR A 77 -18.26 -4.83 -12.46
CA THR A 77 -18.21 -5.87 -11.44
C THR A 77 -19.19 -5.53 -10.32
N SER A 78 -20.01 -6.50 -9.90
CA SER A 78 -20.96 -6.28 -8.81
C SER A 78 -20.25 -6.23 -7.46
N GLU A 79 -20.87 -5.56 -6.49
CA GLU A 79 -20.39 -5.55 -5.09
C GLU A 79 -20.22 -6.97 -4.53
N THR A 80 -21.13 -7.90 -4.84
CA THR A 80 -21.01 -9.30 -4.40
C THR A 80 -19.80 -10.01 -5.00
N ALA A 81 -19.47 -9.75 -6.26
CA ALA A 81 -18.26 -10.31 -6.86
C ALA A 81 -16.99 -9.65 -6.29
N TRP A 82 -17.07 -8.37 -5.91
CA TRP A 82 -16.00 -7.69 -5.20
C TRP A 82 -15.76 -8.27 -3.80
N GLU A 83 -16.82 -8.58 -3.05
CA GLU A 83 -16.71 -9.26 -1.75
C GLU A 83 -15.91 -10.57 -1.84
N GLU A 84 -16.10 -11.37 -2.90
CA GLU A 84 -15.31 -12.59 -3.13
C GLU A 84 -13.81 -12.30 -3.37
N ILE A 85 -13.48 -11.20 -4.03
CA ILE A 85 -12.10 -10.74 -4.25
C ILE A 85 -11.49 -10.28 -2.92
N GLU A 86 -12.22 -9.52 -2.12
CA GLU A 86 -11.76 -9.08 -0.80
C GLU A 86 -11.52 -10.28 0.14
N ASP A 87 -12.44 -11.25 0.16
CA ASP A 87 -12.30 -12.46 0.95
C ASP A 87 -11.09 -13.30 0.52
N ALA A 88 -10.78 -13.36 -0.77
CA ALA A 88 -9.56 -14.00 -1.27
C ALA A 88 -8.28 -13.23 -0.91
N ALA A 89 -8.35 -11.91 -0.76
CA ALA A 89 -7.24 -11.04 -0.38
C ALA A 89 -6.91 -11.09 1.12
N ARG A 90 -7.93 -11.13 2.00
CA ARG A 90 -7.77 -11.16 3.47
C ARG A 90 -6.74 -12.17 4.00
N PRO A 91 -6.69 -13.44 3.55
CA PRO A 91 -5.75 -14.42 4.10
C PRO A 91 -4.30 -14.18 3.64
N ILE A 92 -4.05 -13.31 2.66
CA ILE A 92 -2.69 -13.01 2.19
C ILE A 92 -2.06 -11.98 3.13
N THR A 93 -1.43 -12.47 4.20
CA THR A 93 -0.83 -11.61 5.23
C THR A 93 0.66 -11.35 4.99
N ARG A 94 1.33 -12.06 4.08
CA ARG A 94 2.75 -11.79 3.80
C ARG A 94 2.95 -10.42 3.14
N SER A 95 3.61 -9.50 3.85
CA SER A 95 3.87 -8.13 3.36
C SER A 95 4.63 -8.11 2.03
N GLY A 96 5.56 -9.06 1.84
CA GLY A 96 6.35 -9.17 0.61
C GLY A 96 5.50 -9.39 -0.64
N TRP A 97 4.42 -10.18 -0.52
CA TRP A 97 3.55 -10.47 -1.66
C TRP A 97 2.87 -9.19 -2.18
N TRP A 98 2.30 -8.38 -1.29
CA TRP A 98 1.68 -7.10 -1.66
C TRP A 98 2.68 -6.11 -2.27
N ILE A 99 3.92 -6.08 -1.76
CA ILE A 99 4.98 -5.25 -2.31
C ILE A 99 5.35 -5.69 -3.74
N ASP A 100 5.35 -7.00 -3.99
CA ASP A 100 5.67 -7.55 -5.30
C ASP A 100 4.60 -7.15 -6.35
N GLN A 101 3.33 -7.03 -5.96
CA GLN A 101 2.21 -6.66 -6.84
C GLN A 101 1.96 -5.15 -6.99
N ARG A 102 2.79 -4.29 -6.40
CA ARG A 102 2.57 -2.82 -6.37
C ARG A 102 2.48 -2.12 -7.74
N SER A 103 2.81 -2.84 -8.81
CA SER A 103 2.83 -2.33 -10.19
C SER A 103 2.05 -3.24 -11.15
N SER A 104 1.26 -4.15 -10.62
CA SER A 104 0.34 -4.99 -11.40
C SER A 104 -0.85 -4.16 -11.87
N GLU A 105 -1.47 -4.56 -12.98
CA GLU A 105 -2.68 -3.89 -13.45
C GLU A 105 -3.87 -4.28 -12.55
N PRO A 106 -4.87 -3.40 -12.38
CA PRO A 106 -6.05 -3.67 -11.57
C PRO A 106 -6.78 -4.97 -11.96
N ASP A 107 -6.86 -5.25 -13.27
CA ASP A 107 -7.55 -6.42 -13.83
C ASP A 107 -6.83 -7.75 -13.53
N ASP A 108 -5.53 -7.70 -13.22
CA ASP A 108 -4.73 -8.89 -12.90
C ASP A 108 -4.98 -9.37 -11.46
N LEU A 109 -5.63 -8.56 -10.60
CA LEU A 109 -5.75 -8.84 -9.17
C LEU A 109 -6.34 -10.23 -8.90
N THR A 110 -7.43 -10.60 -9.57
CA THR A 110 -8.08 -11.90 -9.36
C THR A 110 -7.15 -13.07 -9.70
N GLU A 111 -6.39 -12.98 -10.79
CA GLU A 111 -5.41 -14.01 -11.16
C GLU A 111 -4.27 -14.09 -10.14
N LEU A 112 -3.76 -12.94 -9.69
CA LEU A 112 -2.70 -12.87 -8.69
C LEU A 112 -3.14 -13.50 -7.36
N LEU A 113 -4.36 -13.20 -6.89
CA LEU A 113 -4.91 -13.79 -5.66
C LEU A 113 -5.04 -15.31 -5.75
N GLN A 114 -5.42 -15.83 -6.92
CA GLN A 114 -5.48 -17.27 -7.18
C GLN A 114 -4.09 -17.91 -7.20
N ALA A 115 -3.09 -17.22 -7.74
CA ALA A 115 -1.71 -17.67 -7.79
C ALA A 115 -1.00 -17.62 -6.43
N ALA A 116 -1.53 -16.88 -5.45
CA ALA A 116 -0.97 -16.80 -4.11
C ALA A 116 -0.94 -18.18 -3.42
N THR A 117 0.20 -18.50 -2.82
CA THR A 117 0.47 -19.83 -2.27
C THR A 117 0.21 -19.88 -0.77
N SER A 118 0.35 -21.06 -0.16
CA SER A 118 0.31 -21.19 1.31
C SER A 118 1.41 -20.38 2.00
N ALA A 119 2.54 -20.13 1.34
CA ALA A 119 3.62 -19.30 1.90
C ALA A 119 3.24 -17.81 2.01
N ASP A 120 2.26 -17.36 1.24
CA ASP A 120 1.76 -15.97 1.27
C ASP A 120 0.64 -15.79 2.31
N ARG A 121 0.18 -16.91 2.89
CA ARG A 121 -0.85 -17.01 3.93
C ARG A 121 -0.26 -17.56 5.25
N PRO A 122 0.77 -16.93 5.84
CA PRO A 122 1.52 -17.48 6.97
C PRO A 122 0.73 -17.60 8.28
N THR A 123 -0.46 -17.00 8.38
CA THR A 123 -1.34 -17.14 9.55
C THR A 123 -2.33 -18.30 9.35
N GLU A 124 -2.19 -19.36 10.14
CA GLU A 124 -3.22 -20.39 10.30
C GLU A 124 -4.34 -19.83 11.20
N ASN A 125 -5.12 -18.85 10.68
CA ASN A 125 -6.37 -18.34 11.25
C ASN A 125 -6.30 -17.60 12.61
N PRO A 126 -6.78 -16.35 12.65
CA PRO A 126 -7.74 -16.00 13.69
C PRO A 126 -9.00 -15.43 13.03
N HIS A 127 -10.10 -16.15 13.17
CA HIS A 127 -11.43 -15.60 12.97
C HIS A 127 -11.53 -14.28 13.74
N TYR A 128 -11.83 -13.19 13.03
CA TYR A 128 -12.24 -11.91 13.60
C TYR A 128 -13.73 -11.71 13.34
#